data_AF-A0A0F6APK9-F1
#
_entry.id   AF-A0A0F6APK9-F1
#
_cell.length_a   1.000
_cell.length_b   1.000
_cell.length_c   1.000
_cell.angle_alpha   90.00
_cell.angle_beta   90.00
_cell.angle_gamma   90.00
#
_symmetry.space_group_name_H-M   'P 1'
#
loop_
_entity.id
_entity.type
_entity.pdbx_description
1 polymer ?
#
loop_
_entity_poly.entity_id
_entity_poly.type
_entity_poly.pdbx_seq_one_letter_code
_entity_poly.pdbx_strand_id
1 'polypeptide(L)'
;MDRVLSHGPAPTSVTEAPEQDAMTLEAVELEFALGAIDVLTEGFDAALAKAAERVGGEVLFNMPALDTSEAQRIGAIAISGQPQDQVIFVTLRNDGTTLSLALHR
;
A
#
# COMPACT_ATOMS: atom_id res chain seq x y z
N MET A 1 41.05 28.51 -30.69
CA MET A 1 39.64 28.91 -30.54
C MET A 1 38.94 28.25 -31.72
N ASP A 2 38.05 27.27 -31.60
CA ASP A 2 36.89 27.13 -30.70
C ASP A 2 36.57 25.65 -30.40
N ARG A 3 35.87 25.45 -29.28
CA ARG A 3 35.45 24.18 -28.67
C ARG A 3 34.00 23.89 -29.04
N VAL A 4 33.63 22.65 -29.40
CA VAL A 4 32.38 21.97 -28.91
C VAL A 4 32.37 20.46 -29.29
N LEU A 5 32.47 19.53 -28.32
CA LEU A 5 31.41 18.68 -27.68
C LEU A 5 30.95 17.49 -28.57
N SER A 6 31.36 16.23 -28.34
CA SER A 6 30.97 15.23 -27.31
C SER A 6 29.57 14.60 -27.45
N HIS A 7 29.53 13.28 -27.19
CA HIS A 7 28.40 12.32 -27.01
C HIS A 7 28.06 11.54 -28.30
N GLY A 8 28.29 10.22 -28.43
CA GLY A 8 28.21 9.12 -27.46
C GLY A 8 26.98 8.27 -27.85
N PRO A 9 27.08 6.93 -28.06
CA PRO A 9 25.95 6.15 -28.55
C PRO A 9 24.84 6.07 -27.49
N ALA A 10 23.58 6.07 -27.95
CA ALA A 10 22.39 6.02 -27.12
C ALA A 10 22.38 4.79 -26.19
N PRO A 11 21.96 4.95 -24.92
CA PRO A 11 21.32 3.89 -24.18
C PRO A 11 19.81 4.15 -24.09
N THR A 12 19.06 3.25 -24.73
CA THR A 12 17.82 2.63 -24.25
C THR A 12 17.00 3.44 -23.24
N SER A 13 15.83 3.94 -23.67
CA SER A 13 14.70 4.13 -22.75
C SER A 13 14.50 2.81 -22.00
N VAL A 14 14.94 2.78 -20.75
CA VAL A 14 14.36 1.85 -19.79
C VAL A 14 12.90 2.26 -19.67
N THR A 15 12.05 1.46 -20.32
CA THR A 15 10.68 1.29 -19.88
C THR A 15 10.78 0.85 -18.43
N GLU A 16 10.63 1.79 -17.50
CA GLU A 16 10.19 1.49 -16.13
C GLU A 16 8.76 0.96 -16.29
N ALA A 17 8.66 -0.31 -16.68
CA ALA A 17 7.47 -1.09 -16.43
C ALA A 17 7.24 -0.99 -14.92
N PRO A 18 6.02 -0.65 -14.45
CA PRO A 18 5.75 -0.67 -13.04
C PRO A 18 6.14 -2.07 -12.59
N GLU A 19 7.12 -2.12 -11.69
CA GLU A 19 7.51 -3.33 -11.00
C GLU A 19 6.19 -3.91 -10.52
N GLN A 20 5.74 -4.98 -11.16
CA GLN A 20 4.48 -5.59 -10.79
C GLN A 20 4.73 -6.04 -9.38
N ASP A 21 4.21 -5.25 -8.43
CA ASP A 21 4.21 -5.55 -7.03
C ASP A 21 3.72 -6.98 -6.93
N ALA A 22 4.65 -7.92 -6.81
CA ALA A 22 4.35 -9.31 -6.58
C ALA A 22 3.63 -9.31 -5.25
N MET A 23 2.30 -9.26 -5.30
CA MET A 23 1.44 -9.27 -4.13
C MET A 23 1.79 -10.55 -3.40
N THR A 24 2.37 -10.42 -2.21
CA THR A 24 2.64 -11.56 -1.36
C THR A 24 1.33 -12.20 -0.96
N LEU A 25 1.37 -13.49 -0.64
CA LEU A 25 0.15 -14.20 -0.23
C LEU A 25 -0.49 -13.48 0.96
N GLU A 26 0.33 -12.98 1.89
CA GLU A 26 -0.12 -12.19 3.02
C GLU A 26 -0.86 -10.92 2.58
N ALA A 27 -0.38 -10.18 1.56
CA ALA A 27 -1.06 -9.00 1.06
C ALA A 27 -2.43 -9.32 0.44
N VAL A 28 -2.54 -10.45 -0.26
CA VAL A 28 -3.81 -10.93 -0.83
C VAL A 28 -4.78 -11.36 0.27
N GLU A 29 -4.29 -12.08 1.29
CA GLU A 29 -5.09 -12.47 2.46
C GLU A 29 -5.57 -11.24 3.24
N LEU A 30 -4.74 -10.20 3.34
CA LEU A 30 -5.10 -8.93 3.96
C LEU A 30 -6.21 -8.22 3.18
N GLU A 31 -6.08 -8.11 1.86
CA GLU A 31 -7.10 -7.51 0.99
C GLU A 31 -8.43 -8.24 1.12
N PHE A 32 -8.39 -9.58 1.12
CA PHE A 32 -9.59 -10.40 1.28
C PHE A 32 -10.21 -10.26 2.66
N ALA A 33 -9.40 -10.23 3.72
CA ALA A 33 -9.88 -10.02 5.09
C ALA A 33 -10.55 -8.66 5.26
N LEU A 34 -9.93 -7.60 4.72
CA LEU A 34 -10.49 -6.24 4.73
C LEU A 34 -11.78 -6.15 3.93
N GLY A 35 -11.84 -6.77 2.74
CA GLY A 35 -13.03 -6.78 1.90
C GLY A 35 -14.20 -7.59 2.50
N ALA A 36 -13.92 -8.53 3.40
CA ALA A 36 -14.95 -9.31 4.11
C ALA A 36 -15.55 -8.57 5.31
N ILE A 37 -14.92 -7.49 5.78
CA ILE A 37 -15.35 -6.73 6.95
C ILE A 37 -16.19 -5.54 6.49
N ASP A 38 -17.37 -5.40 7.09
CA ASP A 38 -18.22 -4.24 6.85
C ASP A 38 -17.65 -3.04 7.62
N VAL A 39 -16.84 -2.23 6.92
CA VAL A 39 -16.17 -1.06 7.50
C VAL A 39 -17.16 0.03 7.94
N LEU A 40 -18.35 0.09 7.34
CA LEU A 40 -19.40 1.04 7.75
C LEU A 40 -19.99 0.65 9.12
N THR A 41 -20.12 -0.65 9.37
CA THR A 41 -20.74 -1.19 10.58
C THR A 41 -19.74 -1.37 11.72
N GLU A 42 -18.55 -1.92 11.42
CA GLU A 42 -17.53 -2.22 12.44
C GLU A 42 -16.52 -1.10 12.63
N GLY A 43 -16.39 -0.22 11.63
CA GLY A 43 -15.40 0.84 11.61
C GLY A 43 -14.04 0.40 11.08
N PHE A 44 -13.31 1.36 10.54
CA PHE A 44 -12.00 1.14 9.93
C PHE A 44 -10.95 0.60 10.90
N ASP A 45 -11.05 0.94 12.18
CA ASP A 45 -10.15 0.46 13.22
C ASP A 45 -10.27 -1.05 13.43
N ALA A 46 -11.50 -1.55 13.60
CA ALA A 46 -11.77 -2.97 13.72
C ALA A 46 -11.39 -3.74 12.45
N ALA A 47 -11.59 -3.12 11.27
CA ALA A 47 -11.19 -3.70 10.00
C ALA A 47 -9.67 -3.89 9.91
N LEU A 48 -8.89 -2.85 10.25
CA LEU A 48 -7.43 -2.92 10.33
C LEU A 48 -6.96 -3.99 11.32
N ALA A 49 -7.50 -4.00 12.53
CA ALA A 49 -7.10 -4.94 13.58
C ALA A 49 -7.35 -6.40 13.15
N LYS A 50 -8.56 -6.72 12.69
CA LYS A 50 -8.92 -8.07 12.23
C LYS A 50 -8.08 -8.50 11.03
N ALA A 51 -7.81 -7.59 10.10
CA ALA A 51 -7.02 -7.91 8.93
C ALA A 51 -5.55 -8.17 9.31
N ALA A 52 -4.97 -7.37 10.21
CA ALA A 52 -3.64 -7.61 10.76
C ALA A 52 -3.56 -8.98 11.48
N GLU A 53 -4.55 -9.32 12.30
CA GLU A 53 -4.64 -10.63 12.97
C GLU A 53 -4.67 -11.81 11.98
N ARG A 54 -5.30 -11.63 10.81
CA ARG A 54 -5.39 -12.70 9.79
C ARG A 54 -4.05 -13.04 9.15
N VAL A 55 -3.20 -12.03 8.95
CA VAL A 55 -1.92 -12.18 8.27
C VAL A 55 -0.74 -12.30 9.24
N GLY A 56 -1.02 -12.31 10.55
CA GLY A 56 0.01 -12.28 11.58
C GLY A 56 0.82 -10.98 11.58
N GLY A 57 0.22 -9.89 11.12
CA GLY A 57 0.80 -8.56 11.11
C GLY A 57 0.40 -7.73 12.32
N GLU A 58 0.95 -6.52 12.40
CA GLU A 58 0.69 -5.54 13.45
C GLU A 58 0.25 -4.21 12.85
N VAL A 59 -0.79 -3.60 13.41
CA VAL A 59 -1.22 -2.25 13.00
C VAL A 59 -0.23 -1.23 13.54
N LEU A 60 0.45 -0.52 12.63
CA LEU A 60 1.42 0.52 12.98
C LEU A 60 0.75 1.84 13.36
N PHE A 61 -0.26 2.24 12.59
CA PHE A 61 -1.02 3.46 12.85
C PHE A 61 -2.41 3.41 12.21
N ASN A 62 -3.30 4.25 12.73
CA ASN A 62 -4.62 4.54 12.18
C ASN A 62 -4.92 6.01 12.44
N MET A 63 -4.98 6.81 11.38
CA MET A 63 -5.20 8.26 11.48
C MET A 63 -6.23 8.74 10.47
N PRO A 64 -6.99 9.80 10.79
CA PRO A 64 -7.82 10.46 9.78
C PRO A 64 -6.92 11.03 8.67
N ALA A 65 -7.34 10.88 7.42
CA ALA A 65 -6.67 11.49 6.29
C ALA A 65 -6.94 13.00 6.32
N LEU A 66 -5.95 13.78 6.73
CA LEU A 66 -6.04 15.24 6.74
C LEU A 66 -5.73 15.76 5.33
N ASP A 67 -6.49 16.77 4.90
CA ASP A 67 -6.26 17.50 3.64
C ASP A 67 -6.47 16.68 2.34
N THR A 68 -7.26 15.60 2.39
CA THR A 68 -7.60 14.82 1.18
C THR A 68 -9.11 14.71 1.02
N SER A 69 -9.63 15.05 -0.17
CA SER A 69 -11.04 14.79 -0.53
C SER A 69 -11.30 13.33 -0.90
N GLU A 70 -10.23 12.59 -1.14
CA GLU A 70 -10.25 11.23 -1.67
C GLU A 70 -10.28 10.18 -0.56
N ALA A 71 -9.60 10.42 0.56
CA ALA A 71 -9.50 9.50 1.68
C ALA A 71 -10.08 10.10 2.97
N GLN A 72 -10.70 9.25 3.77
CA GLN A 72 -11.19 9.59 5.11
C GLN A 72 -10.21 9.14 6.20
N ARG A 73 -9.63 7.95 6.06
CA ARG A 73 -8.70 7.37 7.04
C ARG A 73 -7.59 6.61 6.34
N ILE A 74 -6.42 6.59 6.96
CA ILE A 74 -5.26 5.85 6.50
C ILE A 74 -4.71 5.08 7.69
N GLY A 75 -4.45 3.80 7.47
CA GLY A 75 -3.70 2.98 8.41
C GLY A 75 -2.56 2.26 7.70
N ALA A 76 -1.67 1.68 8.50
CA ALA A 76 -0.63 0.81 8.00
C ALA A 76 -0.53 -0.43 8.86
N ILE A 77 -0.27 -1.57 8.21
CA ILE A 77 -0.01 -2.86 8.85
C ILE A 77 1.40 -3.29 8.46
N ALA A 78 2.23 -3.58 9.46
CA ALA A 78 3.49 -4.28 9.25
C ALA A 78 3.24 -5.78 9.28
N ILE A 79 3.77 -6.49 8.31
CA ILE A 79 3.76 -7.94 8.24
C ILE A 79 5.21 -8.38 8.28
N SER A 80 5.62 -9.01 9.38
CA SER A 80 6.97 -9.56 9.50
C SER A 80 7.10 -10.82 8.68
N GLY A 81 7.45 -10.65 7.41
CA GLY A 81 7.73 -11.71 6.46
C GLY A 81 9.23 -12.04 6.40
N GLN A 82 9.55 -13.28 6.03
CA GLN A 82 10.89 -13.65 5.58
C GLN A 82 10.86 -13.68 4.05
N PRO A 83 11.74 -12.93 3.34
CA PRO A 83 13.01 -12.37 3.81
C PRO A 83 12.99 -10.91 4.31
N GLN A 84 11.89 -10.16 4.15
CA GLN A 84 11.82 -8.75 4.53
C GLN A 84 10.45 -8.42 5.14
N ASP A 85 10.45 -7.52 6.14
CA ASP A 85 9.24 -6.91 6.66
C ASP A 85 8.52 -6.13 5.54
N GLN A 86 7.20 -6.27 5.48
CA GLN A 86 6.36 -5.61 4.48
C GLN A 86 5.42 -4.65 5.20
N VAL A 87 5.26 -3.44 4.67
CA VAL A 87 4.30 -2.47 5.22
C VAL A 87 3.20 -2.27 4.21
N ILE A 88 1.97 -2.56 4.61
CA ILE A 88 0.79 -2.36 3.78
C ILE A 88 0.01 -1.17 4.28
N PHE A 89 -0.08 -0.14 3.44
CA PHE A 89 -0.92 1.01 3.68
C PHE A 89 -2.34 0.70 3.24
N VAL A 90 -3.28 0.85 4.16
CA VAL A 90 -4.71 0.70 3.92
C VAL A 90 -5.32 2.09 3.94
N THR A 91 -5.96 2.48 2.84
CA THR A 91 -6.65 3.76 2.73
C THR A 91 -8.14 3.52 2.62
N LEU A 92 -8.91 4.09 3.54
CA LEU A 92 -10.35 4.18 3.40
C LEU A 92 -10.69 5.44 2.62
N ARG A 93 -11.28 5.25 1.43
CA ARG A 93 -11.77 6.33 0.59
C ARG A 93 -12.96 7.03 1.25
N ASN A 94 -13.20 8.28 0.88
CA ASN A 94 -14.24 9.13 1.45
C ASN A 94 -15.69 8.61 1.28
N ASP A 95 -15.94 7.60 0.43
CA ASP A 95 -17.23 6.91 0.36
C ASP A 95 -17.49 5.99 1.56
N GLY A 96 -16.47 5.70 2.38
CA GLY A 96 -16.60 4.92 3.60
C GLY A 96 -16.74 3.41 3.39
N THR A 97 -16.72 2.93 2.14
CA THR A 97 -16.80 1.50 1.80
C THR A 97 -15.59 1.01 1.00
N THR A 98 -14.98 1.89 0.22
CA THR A 98 -13.89 1.53 -0.67
C THR A 98 -12.58 1.59 0.08
N LEU A 99 -11.92 0.44 0.18
CA LEU A 99 -10.57 0.32 0.69
C LEU A 99 -9.59 0.22 -0.48
N SER A 100 -8.41 0.80 -0.33
CA SER A 100 -7.32 0.66 -1.28
C SER A 100 -6.06 0.30 -0.53
N LEU A 101 -5.38 -0.73 -1.00
CA LEU A 101 -4.13 -1.22 -0.40
C LEU A 101 -2.96 -0.79 -1.27
N ALA A 102 -1.93 -0.24 -0.64
CA ALA A 102 -0.65 0.04 -1.27
C ALA A 102 0.44 -0.69 -0.49
N LEU A 103 1.16 -1.58 -1.18
CA LEU A 103 2.26 -2.33 -0.61
C LEU A 103 3.54 -1.49 -0.68
N HIS A 104 4.30 -1.47 0.42
CA HIS A 104 5.62 -0.84 0.51
C HIS A 104 6.62 -1.85 1.07
N ARG A 105 7.78 -1.96 0.42
CA ARG A 105 8.83 -2.95 0.67
C ARG A 105 10.13 -2.24 0.97
#